data_AF-A0A819W204-F1
#
_entry.id   AF-A0A819W204-F1
#
_cell.length_a   1.000
_cell.length_b   1.000
_cell.length_c   1.000
_cell.angle_alpha   90.00
_cell.angle_beta   90.00
_cell.angle_gamma   90.00
#
_symmetry.space_group_name_H-M   'P 1'
#
loop_
_entity.id
_entity.type
_entity.pdbx_description
1 polymer ?
#
loop_
_entity_poly.entity_id
_entity_poly.type
_entity_poly.pdbx_seq_one_letter_code
_entity_poly.pdbx_strand_id
1 'polypeptide(L)' 'MTFLPVGASLFASNIGSGHFIGLAGSGASNGIGVGGFELNAGYVLMILGWVFLPVYIKAD' A
#
# COMPACT_ATOMS: atom_id res chain seq x y z
N MET A 1 -19.93 -1.89 5.46
CA MET A 1 -18.82 -0.91 5.37
C MET A 1 -18.74 -0.43 3.94
N THR A 2 -18.61 0.87 3.70
CA THR A 2 -18.45 1.39 2.33
C THR A 2 -16.99 1.23 1.89
N PHE A 3 -16.75 1.14 0.58
CA PHE A 3 -15.42 0.89 0.01
C PHE A 3 -14.39 1.98 0.39
N LEU A 4 -14.83 3.24 0.45
CA LEU A 4 -13.94 4.38 0.67
C LEU A 4 -13.27 4.37 2.06
N PRO A 5 -13.97 4.21 3.20
CA PRO A 5 -13.33 4.06 4.51
C PRO A 5 -12.37 2.88 4.61
N VAL A 6 -12.66 1.76 3.95
CA VAL A 6 -11.79 0.56 3.96
C VAL A 6 -10.49 0.83 3.22
N GLY A 7 -10.56 1.43 2.03
CA GLY A 7 -9.37 1.82 1.27
C GLY A 7 -8.54 2.88 2.00
N ALA A 8 -9.20 3.88 2.59
CA ALA A 8 -8.54 4.93 3.36
C ALA A 8 -7.82 4.38 4.60
N SER A 9 -8.40 3.42 5.32
CA SER A 9 -7.75 2.83 6.49
C SER A 9 -6.54 1.97 6.11
N LEU A 10 -6.62 1.22 5.00
CA LEU A 10 -5.49 0.45 4.46
C LEU A 10 -4.32 1.37 4.07
N PHE A 11 -4.61 2.47 3.37
CA PHE A 11 -3.61 3.48 3.02
C PHE A 11 -3.01 4.13 4.27
N ALA A 12 -3.84 4.62 5.19
CA ALA A 12 -3.38 5.27 6.40
C ALA A 12 -2.52 4.35 7.29
N SER A 13 -2.81 3.04 7.31
CA SER A 13 -2.04 2.07 8.08
C SER A 13 -0.65 1.78 7.47
N ASN A 14 -0.48 2.06 6.18
CA ASN A 14 0.79 1.88 5.47
C ASN A 14 1.70 3.13 5.58
N ILE A 15 1.11 4.33 5.66
CA ILE A 15 1.88 5.59 5.66
C ILE A 15 2.23 6.02 7.09
N GLY A 16 3.50 5.88 7.46
CA GLY A 16 4.07 6.40 8.71
C GLY A 16 5.18 7.44 8.49
N SER A 17 5.70 8.03 9.57
CA SER A 17 6.79 9.04 9.51
C SER A 17 8.07 8.50 8.86
N GLY A 18 8.44 7.26 9.14
CA GLY A 18 9.58 6.59 8.50
C GLY A 18 9.36 6.37 7.00
N HIS A 19 8.12 6.05 6.61
CA HIS A 19 7.76 5.88 5.21
C HIS A 19 7.84 7.22 4.46
N PHE A 20 7.22 8.27 5.03
CA PHE A 20 7.20 9.61 4.44
C PHE A 20 8.59 10.24 4.32
N ILE A 21 9.36 10.27 5.42
CA ILE A 21 10.71 10.88 5.44
C ILE A 21 11.68 10.01 4.64
N GLY A 22 11.58 8.68 4.75
CA GLY A 22 12.45 7.74 4.04
C GLY A 22 12.30 7.79 2.53
N LEU A 23 11.06 7.85 2.02
CA LEU A 23 10.79 8.03 0.59
C LEU A 23 11.26 9.40 0.10
N ALA A 24 11.03 10.47 0.86
CA ALA A 24 11.51 11.81 0.50
C ALA A 24 13.04 11.85 0.40
N GLY A 25 13.75 11.24 1.36
CA GLY A 25 15.21 11.14 1.35
C GLY A 25 15.73 10.29 0.19
N SER A 26 15.11 9.13 -0.06
CA SER A 26 15.46 8.26 -1.19
C SER A 26 15.18 8.92 -2.54
N GLY A 27 14.10 9.71 -2.63
CA GLY A 27 13.79 10.52 -3.80
C GLY A 27 14.81 11.64 -4.03
N ALA A 28 15.32 12.25 -2.95
CA ALA A 28 16.36 13.27 -3.04
C ALA A 28 17.72 12.69 -3.47
N SER A 29 18.08 11.48 -3.05
CA SER A 29 19.37 10.85 -3.41
C SER A 29 19.36 10.14 -4.75
N ASN A 30 18.28 9.39 -5.05
CA ASN A 30 18.21 8.45 -6.18
C ASN A 30 17.15 8.84 -7.22
N GLY A 31 16.48 9.99 -7.04
CA GLY A 31 15.48 10.50 -7.96
C GLY A 31 14.12 9.79 -7.87
N ILE A 32 13.27 10.00 -8.88
CA ILE A 32 11.86 9.57 -8.88
C ILE A 32 11.65 8.06 -8.96
N GLY A 33 12.71 7.27 -9.22
CA GLY A 33 12.62 5.81 -9.39
C GLY A 33 12.02 5.11 -8.16
N VAL A 34 12.22 5.67 -6.97
CA VAL A 34 11.62 5.16 -5.72
C VAL A 34 10.08 5.18 -5.76
N GLY A 35 9.47 6.12 -6.49
CA GLY A 35 8.02 6.19 -6.67
C GLY A 35 7.45 4.99 -7.44
N GLY A 36 8.29 4.30 -8.23
CA GLY A 36 7.90 3.07 -8.92
C GLY A 36 7.50 1.95 -7.95
N PHE A 37 8.09 1.91 -6.75
CA PHE A 37 7.71 0.93 -5.73
C PHE A 37 6.24 1.12 -5.30
N GLU A 38 5.86 2.35 -4.95
CA GLU A 38 4.50 2.71 -4.53
C GLU A 38 3.46 2.50 -5.65
N LEU A 39 3.81 2.85 -6.89
CA LEU A 39 2.93 2.62 -8.04
C LEU A 39 2.65 1.12 -8.27
N ASN A 40 3.65 0.26 -8.04
CA ASN A 40 3.48 -1.19 -8.14
C ASN A 40 2.68 -1.78 -6.97
N ALA A 41 2.75 -1.17 -5.78
CA ALA A 41 2.04 -1.64 -4.60
C ALA A 41 0.52 -1.74 -4.82
N GLY A 42 -0.07 -0.83 -5.62
CA GLY A 42 -1.49 -0.88 -5.99
C GLY A 42 -1.89 -2.16 -6.74
N TYR A 43 -1.08 -2.60 -7.71
CA TYR A 43 -1.34 -3.85 -8.44
C TYR A 43 -1.20 -5.08 -7.54
N VAL A 44 -0.18 -5.09 -6.67
CA VAL A 44 0.03 -6.17 -5.72
C VAL A 44 -1.13 -6.25 -4.72
N LEU A 45 -1.63 -5.12 -4.22
CA LEU A 45 -2.79 -5.05 -3.34
C LEU A 45 -4.05 -5.64 -3.97
N MET A 46 -4.31 -5.41 -5.26
CA MET A 46 -5.43 -6.03 -5.96
C MET A 46 -5.28 -7.56 -6.04
N ILE A 47 -4.08 -8.04 -6.35
CA ILE A 47 -3.79 -9.48 -6.40
C ILE A 47 -3.99 -10.11 -5.02
N LEU A 48 -3.46 -9.48 -3.96
CA LEU A 48 -3.61 -9.96 -2.58
C LEU A 48 -5.08 -9.98 -2.15
N GLY A 49 -5.82 -8.91 -2.47
CA GLY A 49 -7.25 -8.82 -2.21
C GLY A 49 -8.06 -9.89 -2.94
N TRP A 50 -7.65 -10.30 -4.15
CA TRP A 50 -8.37 -11.33 -4.90
C TRP A 50 -8.01 -12.75 -4.44
N VAL A 51 -6.72 -13.03 -4.15
CA VAL A 51 -6.24 -14.37 -3.79
C VAL A 51 -6.46 -14.70 -2.31
N PHE A 52 -6.11 -13.79 -1.40
CA PHE A 52 -6.06 -14.10 0.03
C PHE A 52 -7.31 -13.70 0.80
N LEU A 53 -8.00 -12.61 0.41
CA LEU A 53 -9.22 -12.19 1.11
C LEU A 53 -10.30 -13.31 1.16
N PRO A 54 -10.57 -14.08 0.08
CA PRO A 54 -11.55 -15.16 0.14
C PRO A 54 -11.15 -16.30 1.08
N VAL A 55 -9.84 -16.54 1.25
CA VAL A 55 -9.31 -17.55 2.18
C VAL A 55 -9.56 -17.10 3.62
N TYR A 56 -9.26 -15.84 3.95
CA TYR A 56 -9.50 -15.29 5.29
C TYR A 56 -10.98 -15.27 5.64
N ILE A 57 -11.86 -14.88 4.71
CA ILE A 57 -13.32 -14.88 4.93
C ILE A 57 -13.86 -16.29 5.17
N LYS A 58 -13.27 -17.33 4.58
CA LYS A 58 -13.68 -18.74 4.77
C LYS A 58 -13.09 -19.41 6.00
N ALA A 59 -12.00 -18.86 6.54
CA ALA A 59 -11.33 -19.40 7.71
C ALA A 59 -12.03 -19.01 9.02
N ASP A 60 -12.90 -17.98 8.97
CA ASP A 60 -13.88 -17.63 10.01
C ASP A 60 -15.11 -18.55 9.99
#